data_AF-Q1ID10-F1
#
_entry.id   AF-Q1ID10-F1
#
_cell.length_a   1.000
_cell.length_b   1.000
_cell.length_c   1.000
_cell.angle_alpha   90.00
_cell.angle_beta   90.00
_cell.angle_gamma   90.00
#
_symmetry.space_group_name_H-M   'P 1'
#
loop_
_entity.id
_entity.type
_entity.pdbx_description
1 polymer ?
#
loop_
_entity_poly.entity_id
_entity_poly.type
_entity_poly.pdbx_seq_one_letter_code
_entity_poly.pdbx_strand_id
1 'polypeptide(L)'
;MKDNQVFRYLVSLLSGVYAVAAAIFHKLCKFLASGVGAFLVALSGVAGAALVSIYSSTIVKQIDYVLFSGEETSLDELTVASAVSLAAVILIMLREFGLAESARRRERQLDLQHAQMGEQLTSMPPKSFLSLYAEAVKNTGLLRSISKVQLKERKADGEVLIKRMRVIMNTILSLARSWDGVSRENQAIVYRSNFMIALTSSSLKKGGSGEGGIPDILKTSKFFLHDQNYSSLIERCDGVLLLVDNQLSTSSLVADDGPDQDIQPICFPYSLRRPGVRASMANHPNIPGAPEAAASGSAQYLGQTGRIIQGWLESVDDTNPHITRDYKDRVGSYYLNRDEAQSLLAIPIKYDDRLLGVLNIYRNDSRILFNENRSDQFVTLLEPICYQLAKMLTLIVSESSGKEEAK
;
A
#
# COMPACT_ATOMS: atom_id res chain seq x y z
N MET A 1 30.57 35.93 -22.75
CA MET A 1 30.00 35.44 -21.47
C MET A 1 28.91 36.34 -20.88
N LYS A 2 28.82 37.65 -21.20
CA LYS A 2 27.75 38.55 -20.72
C LYS A 2 26.40 38.40 -21.45
N ASP A 3 26.39 37.99 -22.72
CA ASP A 3 25.15 37.90 -23.51
C ASP A 3 24.20 36.78 -23.09
N ASN A 4 24.72 35.73 -22.43
CA ASN A 4 23.91 34.57 -22.03
C ASN A 4 23.10 34.83 -20.73
N GLN A 5 23.47 35.85 -19.94
CA GLN A 5 22.71 36.24 -18.75
C GLN A 5 21.51 37.13 -19.10
N VAL A 6 21.65 38.02 -20.08
CA VAL A 6 20.56 38.89 -20.55
C VAL A 6 19.44 38.06 -21.20
N PHE A 7 19.81 37.04 -22.00
CA PHE A 7 18.84 36.14 -22.62
C PHE A 7 18.05 35.31 -21.59
N ARG A 8 18.71 34.76 -20.56
CA ARG A 8 18.03 34.03 -19.47
C ARG A 8 17.09 34.92 -18.65
N TYR A 9 17.45 36.18 -18.45
CA TYR A 9 16.61 37.13 -17.73
C TYR A 9 15.36 37.51 -18.54
N LEU A 10 15.49 37.71 -19.86
CA LEU A 10 14.37 37.93 -20.76
C LEU A 10 13.41 36.73 -20.84
N VAL A 11 13.94 35.51 -20.93
CA VAL A 11 13.12 34.29 -20.94
C VAL A 11 12.38 34.09 -19.61
N SER A 12 13.04 34.38 -18.48
CA SER A 12 12.42 34.39 -17.15
C SER A 12 11.27 35.40 -17.06
N LEU A 13 11.49 36.63 -17.51
CA LEU A 13 10.47 37.69 -17.51
C LEU A 13 9.27 37.35 -18.40
N LEU A 14 9.52 36.82 -19.61
CA LEU A 14 8.47 36.37 -20.53
C LEU A 14 7.68 35.19 -19.96
N SER A 15 8.34 34.25 -19.27
CA SER A 15 7.68 33.11 -18.61
C SER A 15 6.79 33.56 -17.44
N GLY A 16 7.22 34.57 -16.69
CA GLY A 16 6.44 35.17 -15.60
C GLY A 16 5.20 35.90 -16.10
N VAL A 17 5.35 36.69 -17.17
CA VAL A 17 4.22 37.39 -17.81
C VAL A 17 3.20 36.38 -18.38
N TYR A 18 3.67 35.30 -19.01
CA TYR A 18 2.81 34.23 -19.51
C TYR A 18 2.05 33.53 -18.37
N ALA A 19 2.71 33.22 -17.26
CA ALA A 19 2.08 32.59 -16.11
C ALA A 19 0.99 33.48 -15.48
N VAL A 20 1.23 34.78 -15.39
CA VAL A 20 0.23 35.75 -14.88
C VAL A 20 -0.94 35.88 -15.85
N ALA A 21 -0.67 36.00 -17.15
CA ALA A 21 -1.71 36.07 -18.19
C ALA A 21 -2.58 34.80 -18.19
N ALA A 22 -1.96 33.62 -18.10
CA ALA A 22 -2.65 32.34 -18.00
C ALA A 22 -3.51 32.23 -16.73
N ALA A 23 -3.01 32.72 -15.59
CA ALA A 23 -3.77 32.73 -14.33
C ALA A 23 -4.98 33.67 -14.38
N ILE A 24 -4.85 34.84 -15.01
CA ILE A 24 -5.95 35.79 -15.21
C ILE A 24 -6.96 35.20 -16.18
N PHE A 25 -6.51 34.65 -17.30
CA PHE A 25 -7.35 33.96 -18.28
C PHE A 25 -8.16 32.84 -17.63
N HIS A 26 -7.50 32.03 -16.79
CA HIS A 26 -8.15 30.93 -16.08
C HIS A 26 -9.22 31.40 -15.10
N LYS A 27 -8.94 32.47 -14.34
CA LYS A 27 -9.93 33.09 -13.45
C LYS A 27 -11.13 33.66 -14.22
N LEU A 28 -10.87 34.26 -15.38
CA LEU A 28 -11.92 34.83 -16.23
C LEU A 28 -12.81 33.73 -16.83
N CYS A 29 -12.23 32.65 -17.36
CA CYS A 29 -12.98 31.50 -17.86
C CYS A 29 -13.83 30.85 -16.76
N LYS A 30 -13.28 30.71 -15.54
CA LYS A 30 -14.00 30.18 -14.38
C LYS A 30 -15.18 31.09 -13.98
N PHE A 31 -14.98 32.41 -14.02
CA PHE A 31 -16.04 33.37 -13.74
C PHE A 31 -17.15 33.32 -14.81
N LEU A 32 -16.79 33.29 -16.09
CA LEU A 32 -17.74 33.21 -17.21
C LEU A 32 -18.52 31.90 -17.24
N ALA A 33 -17.93 30.80 -16.75
CA ALA A 33 -18.61 29.51 -16.59
C ALA A 33 -19.54 29.44 -15.37
N SER A 34 -19.55 30.45 -14.49
CA SER A 34 -20.49 30.54 -13.36
C SER A 34 -21.88 31.00 -13.83
N GLY A 35 -22.90 30.82 -12.99
CA GLY A 35 -24.26 31.28 -13.30
C GLY A 35 -24.35 32.80 -13.57
N VAL A 36 -23.57 33.60 -12.82
CA VAL A 36 -23.50 35.07 -13.01
C VAL A 36 -22.77 35.41 -14.31
N GLY A 37 -21.69 34.70 -14.63
CA GLY A 37 -20.96 34.86 -15.89
C GLY A 37 -21.80 34.53 -17.11
N ALA A 38 -22.55 33.42 -17.06
CA ALA A 38 -23.45 33.02 -18.14
C ALA A 38 -24.55 34.07 -18.39
N PHE A 39 -25.09 34.68 -17.32
CA PHE A 39 -26.06 35.77 -17.44
C PHE A 39 -25.44 37.00 -18.13
N LEU A 40 -24.22 37.39 -17.76
CA LEU A 40 -23.52 38.52 -18.40
C LEU A 40 -23.24 38.28 -19.88
N VAL A 41 -22.79 37.07 -20.25
CA VAL A 41 -22.56 36.71 -21.66
C VAL A 41 -23.86 36.78 -22.46
N ALA A 42 -24.97 36.27 -21.89
CA ALA A 42 -26.29 36.34 -22.54
C ALA A 42 -26.76 37.80 -22.72
N LEU A 43 -26.61 38.64 -21.68
CA LEU A 43 -26.97 40.05 -21.74
C LEU A 43 -26.15 40.81 -22.79
N SER A 44 -24.83 40.58 -22.84
CA SER A 44 -23.95 41.17 -23.85
C SER A 44 -24.30 40.71 -25.27
N GLY A 45 -24.69 39.45 -25.45
CA GLY A 45 -25.15 38.93 -26.75
C GLY A 45 -26.44 39.60 -27.22
N VAL A 46 -27.43 39.74 -26.33
CA VAL A 46 -28.70 40.43 -26.64
C VAL A 46 -28.47 41.90 -26.94
N ALA A 47 -27.66 42.59 -26.14
CA ALA A 47 -27.32 43.99 -26.36
C ALA A 47 -26.56 44.21 -27.68
N GLY A 48 -25.60 43.32 -28.01
CA GLY A 48 -24.88 43.36 -29.27
C GLY A 48 -25.77 43.14 -30.48
N ALA A 49 -26.67 42.16 -30.42
CA ALA A 49 -27.65 41.91 -31.48
C ALA A 49 -28.61 43.10 -31.67
N ALA A 50 -29.04 43.75 -30.58
CA ALA A 50 -29.89 44.94 -30.65
C ALA A 50 -29.17 46.13 -31.31
N LEU A 51 -27.90 46.36 -30.98
CA LEU A 51 -27.08 47.40 -31.62
C LEU A 51 -26.92 47.15 -33.13
N VAL A 52 -26.57 45.92 -33.53
CA VAL A 52 -26.45 45.56 -34.95
C VAL A 52 -27.79 45.74 -35.68
N SER A 53 -28.91 45.43 -35.02
CA SER A 53 -30.24 45.61 -35.59
C SER A 53 -30.57 47.09 -35.84
N ILE A 54 -30.26 47.97 -34.88
CA ILE A 54 -30.53 49.41 -34.98
C ILE A 54 -29.71 50.04 -36.11
N TYR A 55 -28.44 49.67 -36.24
CA TYR A 55 -27.53 50.24 -37.24
C TYR A 55 -27.49 49.47 -38.57
N SER A 56 -28.36 48.47 -38.75
CA SER A 56 -28.32 47.56 -39.91
C SER A 56 -28.36 48.29 -41.25
N SER A 57 -29.18 49.33 -41.40
CA SER A 57 -29.31 50.11 -42.64
C SER A 57 -28.07 50.94 -42.96
N THR A 58 -27.37 51.46 -41.95
CA THR A 58 -26.11 52.19 -42.09
C THR A 58 -24.94 51.24 -42.38
N ILE A 59 -24.90 50.09 -41.70
CA ILE A 59 -23.90 49.05 -41.92
C ILE A 59 -23.96 48.53 -43.35
N VAL A 60 -25.16 48.27 -43.89
CA VAL A 60 -25.33 47.83 -45.29
C VAL A 60 -24.77 48.86 -46.26
N LYS A 61 -25.05 50.16 -46.06
CA LYS A 61 -24.49 51.24 -46.89
C LYS A 61 -22.96 51.32 -46.82
N GLN A 62 -22.38 51.09 -45.64
CA GLN A 62 -20.93 51.08 -45.46
C GLN A 62 -20.27 49.85 -46.08
N ILE A 63 -20.94 48.71 -46.07
CA ILE A 63 -20.48 47.49 -46.76
C ILE A 63 -20.53 47.71 -48.28
N ASP A 64 -21.61 48.28 -48.81
CA ASP A 64 -21.73 48.63 -50.23
C ASP A 64 -20.68 49.66 -50.66
N TYR A 65 -20.33 50.60 -49.79
CA TYR A 65 -19.20 51.51 -49.97
C TYR A 65 -17.87 50.76 -50.08
N VAL A 66 -17.52 49.92 -49.09
CA VAL A 66 -16.26 49.15 -49.06
C VAL A 66 -16.11 48.20 -50.25
N LEU A 67 -17.21 47.62 -50.74
CA LEU A 67 -17.20 46.64 -51.84
C LEU A 67 -17.32 47.25 -53.24
N PHE A 68 -18.04 48.36 -53.41
CA PHE A 68 -18.46 48.81 -54.75
C PHE A 68 -18.22 50.30 -55.08
N SER A 69 -18.08 51.21 -54.10
CA SER A 69 -18.12 52.66 -54.38
C SER A 69 -17.08 53.42 -53.57
N GLY A 70 -16.02 53.95 -54.18
CA GLY A 70 -14.90 54.61 -53.49
C GLY A 70 -15.11 56.07 -53.05
N GLU A 71 -16.32 56.50 -52.66
CA GLU A 71 -16.60 57.88 -52.21
C GLU A 71 -16.72 58.03 -50.68
N GLU A 72 -15.90 58.89 -50.06
CA GLU A 72 -15.65 58.95 -48.60
C GLU A 72 -16.90 58.94 -47.71
N THR A 73 -17.13 57.82 -47.01
CA THR A 73 -18.05 57.73 -45.87
C THR A 73 -17.30 57.17 -44.65
N SER A 74 -17.58 57.70 -43.46
CA SER A 74 -16.99 57.21 -42.21
C SER A 74 -17.42 55.76 -41.95
N LEU A 75 -16.48 54.90 -41.54
CA LEU A 75 -16.68 53.46 -41.30
C LEU A 75 -16.96 53.11 -39.82
N ASP A 76 -17.35 54.11 -39.03
CA ASP A 76 -17.38 54.02 -37.58
C ASP A 76 -18.42 52.99 -37.10
N GLU A 77 -19.61 52.93 -37.71
CA GLU A 77 -20.68 52.01 -37.33
C GLU A 77 -20.35 50.54 -37.69
N LEU A 78 -19.71 50.30 -38.83
CA LEU A 78 -19.23 48.97 -39.24
C LEU A 78 -18.12 48.46 -38.32
N THR A 79 -17.17 49.33 -37.95
CA THR A 79 -16.07 48.97 -37.04
C THR A 79 -16.60 48.63 -35.64
N VAL A 80 -17.54 49.41 -35.11
CA VAL A 80 -18.19 49.13 -33.82
C VAL A 80 -18.99 47.81 -33.87
N ALA A 81 -19.79 47.58 -34.91
CA ALA A 81 -20.58 46.37 -35.06
C ALA A 81 -19.70 45.10 -35.17
N SER A 82 -18.61 45.18 -35.93
CA SER A 82 -17.65 44.09 -36.05
C SER A 82 -16.90 43.81 -34.73
N ALA A 83 -16.50 44.84 -34.00
CA ALA A 83 -15.82 44.73 -32.72
C ALA A 83 -16.72 44.08 -31.65
N VAL A 84 -17.99 44.48 -31.58
CA VAL A 84 -18.97 43.90 -30.65
C VAL A 84 -19.26 42.44 -30.99
N SER A 85 -19.37 42.10 -32.28
CA SER A 85 -19.58 40.72 -32.73
C SER A 85 -18.39 39.83 -32.41
N LEU A 86 -17.16 40.30 -32.64
CA LEU A 86 -15.94 39.58 -32.30
C LEU A 86 -15.81 39.38 -30.78
N ALA A 87 -16.09 40.42 -29.99
CA ALA A 87 -16.07 40.34 -28.53
C ALA A 87 -17.09 39.31 -28.01
N ALA A 88 -18.30 39.25 -28.59
CA ALA A 88 -19.30 38.25 -28.23
C ALA A 88 -18.83 36.80 -28.52
N VAL A 89 -18.22 36.57 -29.68
CA VAL A 89 -17.67 35.24 -30.03
C VAL A 89 -16.55 34.85 -29.06
N ILE A 90 -15.65 35.77 -28.73
CA ILE A 90 -14.58 35.53 -27.75
C ILE A 90 -15.17 35.17 -26.38
N LEU A 91 -16.17 35.91 -25.90
CA LEU A 91 -16.82 35.62 -24.62
C LEU A 91 -17.50 34.24 -24.59
N ILE A 92 -18.14 33.83 -25.69
CA ILE A 92 -18.73 32.50 -25.81
C ILE A 92 -17.64 31.43 -25.79
N MET A 93 -16.55 31.59 -26.55
CA MET A 93 -15.43 30.64 -26.53
C MET A 93 -14.84 30.48 -25.13
N LEU A 94 -14.59 31.60 -24.43
CA LEU A 94 -14.03 31.58 -23.07
C LEU A 94 -14.95 30.85 -22.08
N ARG A 95 -16.26 31.02 -22.24
CA ARG A 95 -17.27 30.29 -21.45
C ARG A 95 -17.22 28.79 -21.73
N GLU A 96 -17.19 28.37 -23.00
CA GLU A 96 -17.11 26.95 -23.38
C GLU A 96 -15.83 26.30 -22.86
N PHE A 97 -14.68 26.98 -22.94
CA PHE A 97 -13.44 26.49 -22.34
C PHE A 97 -13.57 26.32 -20.81
N GLY A 98 -14.17 27.28 -20.11
CA GLY A 98 -14.41 27.19 -18.67
C GLY A 98 -15.34 26.04 -18.29
N LEU A 99 -16.39 25.78 -19.07
CA LEU A 99 -17.32 24.66 -18.86
C LEU A 99 -16.65 23.31 -19.11
N ALA A 100 -15.90 23.17 -20.21
CA ALA A 100 -15.17 21.95 -20.54
C ALA A 100 -14.14 21.59 -19.46
N GLU A 101 -13.43 22.58 -18.92
CA GLU A 101 -12.50 22.32 -17.83
C GLU A 101 -13.21 21.97 -16.51
N SER A 102 -14.33 22.64 -16.20
CA SER A 102 -15.14 22.31 -15.02
C SER A 102 -15.68 20.88 -15.10
N ALA A 103 -16.15 20.45 -16.28
CA ALA A 103 -16.60 19.09 -16.54
C ALA A 103 -15.49 18.08 -16.31
N ARG A 104 -14.30 18.29 -16.91
CA ARG A 104 -13.12 17.41 -16.70
C ARG A 104 -12.70 17.33 -15.23
N ARG A 105 -12.78 18.43 -14.48
CA ARG A 105 -12.46 18.43 -13.05
C ARG A 105 -13.49 17.65 -12.24
N ARG A 106 -14.78 17.79 -12.55
CA ARG A 106 -15.85 17.02 -11.91
C ARG A 106 -15.73 15.53 -12.22
N GLU A 107 -15.41 15.18 -13.46
CA GLU A 107 -15.16 13.79 -13.88
C GLU A 107 -14.02 13.18 -13.06
N ARG A 108 -12.87 13.86 -12.97
CA ARG A 108 -11.75 13.43 -12.11
C ARG A 108 -12.13 13.31 -10.63
N GLN A 109 -12.95 14.22 -10.12
CA GLN A 109 -13.43 14.16 -8.73
C GLN A 109 -14.38 12.98 -8.52
N LEU A 110 -15.26 12.70 -9.49
CA LEU A 110 -16.16 11.55 -9.46
C LEU A 110 -15.38 10.24 -9.54
N ASP A 111 -14.35 10.15 -10.38
CA ASP A 111 -13.48 8.96 -10.45
C ASP A 111 -12.78 8.69 -9.11
N LEU A 112 -12.25 9.75 -8.48
CA LEU A 112 -11.66 9.66 -7.15
C LEU A 112 -12.69 9.24 -6.08
N GLN A 113 -13.91 9.80 -6.13
CA GLN A 113 -15.00 9.41 -5.23
C GLN A 113 -15.45 7.98 -5.48
N HIS A 114 -15.54 7.52 -6.73
CA HIS A 114 -15.88 6.15 -7.07
C HIS A 114 -14.82 5.16 -6.57
N ALA A 115 -13.53 5.50 -6.67
CA ALA A 115 -12.46 4.71 -6.09
C ALA A 115 -12.58 4.62 -4.55
N GLN A 116 -12.85 5.74 -3.88
CA GLN A 116 -13.05 5.79 -2.43
C GLN A 116 -14.34 5.07 -1.98
N MET A 117 -15.43 5.18 -2.74
CA MET A 117 -16.69 4.48 -2.46
C MET A 117 -16.56 2.97 -2.69
N GLY A 118 -15.79 2.53 -3.69
CA GLY A 118 -15.45 1.11 -3.87
C GLY A 118 -14.71 0.52 -2.67
N GLU A 119 -13.84 1.32 -2.03
CA GLU A 119 -13.18 0.97 -0.76
C GLU A 119 -14.14 0.90 0.44
N GLN A 120 -15.16 1.76 0.50
CA GLN A 120 -16.11 1.80 1.61
C GLN A 120 -17.27 0.80 1.48
N LEU A 121 -17.74 0.51 0.26
CA LEU A 121 -18.93 -0.33 0.01
C LEU A 121 -18.67 -1.84 0.15
N THR A 122 -17.42 -2.27 0.37
CA THR A 122 -17.06 -3.69 0.44
C THR A 122 -16.56 -4.11 1.82
N SER A 123 -17.09 -3.54 2.89
CA SER A 123 -16.76 -3.93 4.28
C SER A 123 -17.40 -5.24 4.74
N MET A 124 -18.25 -5.86 3.93
CA MET A 124 -18.84 -7.16 4.26
C MET A 124 -18.06 -8.30 3.60
N PRO A 125 -17.69 -9.37 4.35
CA PRO A 125 -17.16 -10.57 3.74
C PRO A 125 -18.12 -11.13 2.68
N PRO A 126 -17.62 -11.75 1.61
CA PRO A 126 -18.46 -12.49 0.67
C PRO A 126 -19.35 -13.49 1.41
N LYS A 127 -20.60 -13.70 0.97
CA LYS A 127 -21.55 -14.59 1.66
C LYS A 127 -21.03 -16.01 1.84
N SER A 128 -20.24 -16.51 0.88
CA SER A 128 -19.57 -17.82 0.95
C SER A 128 -18.50 -17.88 2.04
N PHE A 129 -17.84 -16.76 2.37
CA PHE A 129 -16.75 -16.71 3.34
C PHE A 129 -17.20 -17.14 4.74
N LEU A 130 -18.35 -16.67 5.23
CA LEU A 130 -18.80 -16.97 6.59
C LEU A 130 -19.05 -18.47 6.81
N SER A 131 -19.56 -19.16 5.79
CA SER A 131 -19.75 -20.61 5.84
C SER A 131 -18.41 -21.36 5.89
N LEU A 132 -17.45 -20.97 5.04
CA LEU A 132 -16.09 -21.52 5.04
C LEU A 132 -15.36 -21.23 6.36
N TYR A 133 -15.55 -20.05 6.92
CA TYR A 133 -14.97 -19.64 8.19
C TYR A 133 -15.50 -20.50 9.36
N ALA A 134 -16.82 -20.69 9.44
CA ALA A 134 -17.42 -21.53 10.48
C ALA A 134 -16.89 -22.97 10.42
N GLU A 135 -16.76 -23.53 9.21
CA GLU A 135 -16.16 -24.84 8.99
C GLU A 135 -14.67 -24.86 9.38
N ALA A 136 -13.91 -23.85 8.96
CA ALA A 136 -12.49 -23.71 9.28
C ALA A 136 -12.23 -23.68 10.79
N VAL A 137 -13.01 -22.91 11.57
CA VAL A 137 -12.90 -22.86 13.03
C VAL A 137 -13.16 -24.23 13.64
N LYS A 138 -14.22 -24.92 13.20
CA LYS A 138 -14.57 -26.26 13.68
C LYS A 138 -13.46 -27.27 13.38
N ASN A 139 -12.99 -27.32 12.13
CA ASN A 139 -11.99 -28.29 11.67
C ASN A 139 -10.63 -28.06 12.33
N THR A 140 -10.21 -26.79 12.47
CA THR A 140 -8.98 -26.40 13.17
C THR A 140 -9.04 -26.83 14.65
N GLY A 141 -10.18 -26.60 15.31
CA GLY A 141 -10.39 -27.02 16.71
C GLY A 141 -10.35 -28.54 16.87
N LEU A 142 -10.99 -29.29 15.97
CA LEU A 142 -10.96 -30.75 15.95
C LEU A 142 -9.53 -31.27 15.73
N LEU A 143 -8.82 -30.72 14.75
CA LEU A 143 -7.46 -31.12 14.41
C LEU A 143 -6.52 -30.94 15.60
N ARG A 144 -6.60 -29.80 16.29
CA ARG A 144 -5.84 -29.54 17.52
C ARG A 144 -6.19 -30.52 18.64
N SER A 145 -7.47 -30.87 18.81
CA SER A 145 -7.91 -31.85 19.81
C SER A 145 -7.31 -33.23 19.55
N ILE A 146 -7.41 -33.71 18.31
CA ILE A 146 -6.85 -35.00 17.88
C ILE A 146 -5.32 -35.03 18.06
N SER A 147 -4.63 -33.96 17.67
CA SER A 147 -3.19 -33.80 17.89
C SER A 147 -2.79 -33.92 19.35
N LYS A 148 -3.51 -33.26 20.26
CA LYS A 148 -3.23 -33.33 21.69
C LYS A 148 -3.42 -34.76 22.23
N VAL A 149 -4.47 -35.46 21.82
CA VAL A 149 -4.74 -36.84 22.27
C VAL A 149 -3.67 -37.79 21.74
N GLN A 150 -3.37 -37.73 20.44
CA GLN A 150 -2.39 -38.63 19.83
C GLN A 150 -0.97 -38.40 20.31
N LEU A 151 -0.59 -37.16 20.63
CA LEU A 151 0.70 -36.87 21.25
C LEU A 151 0.81 -37.50 22.65
N LYS A 152 -0.26 -37.39 23.47
CA LYS A 152 -0.32 -38.04 24.79
C LYS A 152 -0.24 -39.57 24.68
N GLU A 153 -0.87 -40.13 23.67
CA GLU A 153 -0.86 -41.57 23.38
C GLU A 153 0.44 -42.03 22.67
N ARG A 154 1.39 -41.12 22.40
CA ARG A 154 2.63 -41.37 21.61
C ARG A 154 2.36 -41.96 20.22
N LYS A 155 1.20 -41.66 19.63
CA LYS A 155 0.79 -42.06 18.27
C LYS A 155 1.10 -40.99 17.21
N ALA A 156 1.57 -39.83 17.63
CA ALA A 156 2.00 -38.74 16.76
C ALA A 156 3.31 -38.17 17.29
N ASP A 157 4.17 -37.73 16.38
CA ASP A 157 5.43 -37.05 16.64
C ASP A 157 5.38 -35.59 16.17
N GLY A 158 6.49 -34.87 16.36
CA GLY A 158 6.65 -33.50 15.89
C GLY A 158 6.40 -33.32 14.39
N GLU A 159 6.77 -34.27 13.53
CA GLU A 159 6.53 -34.16 12.09
C GLU A 159 5.04 -34.17 11.74
N VAL A 160 4.27 -35.05 12.39
CA VAL A 160 2.81 -35.09 12.23
C VAL A 160 2.18 -33.78 12.71
N LEU A 161 2.67 -33.19 13.79
CA LEU A 161 2.20 -31.88 14.27
C LEU A 161 2.50 -30.77 13.25
N ILE A 162 3.70 -30.73 12.70
CA ILE A 162 4.11 -29.77 11.66
C ILE A 162 3.22 -29.90 10.42
N LYS A 163 2.95 -31.12 9.94
CA LYS A 163 2.01 -31.36 8.83
C LYS A 163 0.63 -30.78 9.12
N ARG A 164 0.10 -30.99 10.33
CA ARG A 164 -1.22 -30.45 10.74
C ARG A 164 -1.23 -28.94 10.89
N MET A 165 -0.12 -28.36 11.33
CA MET A 165 0.05 -26.90 11.31
C MET A 165 -0.02 -26.35 9.89
N ARG A 166 0.61 -27.01 8.91
CA ARG A 166 0.48 -26.60 7.50
C ARG A 166 -0.95 -26.69 6.99
N VAL A 167 -1.71 -27.72 7.37
CA VAL A 167 -3.16 -27.80 7.05
C VAL A 167 -3.93 -26.57 7.59
N ILE A 168 -3.62 -26.15 8.81
CA ILE A 168 -4.26 -24.95 9.41
C ILE A 168 -3.81 -23.67 8.70
N MET A 169 -2.53 -23.54 8.35
CA MET A 169 -2.04 -22.42 7.55
C MET A 169 -2.69 -22.38 6.15
N ASN A 170 -2.89 -23.53 5.50
CA ASN A 170 -3.61 -23.64 4.23
C ASN A 170 -5.09 -23.28 4.35
N THR A 171 -5.70 -23.61 5.48
CA THR A 171 -7.06 -23.16 5.80
C THR A 171 -7.10 -21.63 5.89
N ILE A 172 -6.11 -21.00 6.54
CA ILE A 172 -5.99 -19.53 6.61
C ILE A 172 -5.79 -18.93 5.21
N LEU A 173 -4.94 -19.51 4.37
CA LEU A 173 -4.77 -19.06 2.97
C LEU A 173 -6.06 -19.14 2.17
N SER A 174 -6.80 -20.24 2.32
CA SER A 174 -8.09 -20.44 1.65
C SER A 174 -9.12 -19.40 2.08
N LEU A 175 -9.12 -19.02 3.36
CA LEU A 175 -9.94 -17.94 3.88
C LEU A 175 -9.51 -16.59 3.30
N ALA A 176 -8.22 -16.28 3.25
CA ALA A 176 -7.72 -15.03 2.65
C ALA A 176 -8.10 -14.92 1.16
N ARG A 177 -7.94 -16.01 0.39
CA ARG A 177 -8.40 -16.07 -1.02
C ARG A 177 -9.90 -15.84 -1.15
N SER A 178 -10.68 -16.52 -0.31
CA SER A 178 -12.14 -16.36 -0.31
C SER A 178 -12.57 -14.95 0.08
N TRP A 179 -11.86 -14.30 1.00
CA TRP A 179 -12.12 -12.92 1.41
C TRP A 179 -11.92 -11.94 0.26
N ASP A 180 -10.88 -12.17 -0.55
CA ASP A 180 -10.56 -11.38 -1.74
C ASP A 180 -11.42 -11.74 -2.96
N GLY A 181 -12.33 -12.71 -2.83
CA GLY A 181 -13.16 -13.18 -3.94
C GLY A 181 -12.35 -13.90 -5.04
N VAL A 182 -11.14 -14.37 -4.71
CA VAL A 182 -10.29 -15.10 -5.65
C VAL A 182 -10.74 -16.56 -5.72
N SER A 183 -11.16 -17.00 -6.90
CA SER A 183 -11.60 -18.38 -7.11
C SER A 183 -10.48 -19.39 -6.89
N ARG A 184 -10.83 -20.64 -6.55
CA ARG A 184 -9.86 -21.72 -6.35
C ARG A 184 -9.13 -22.10 -7.64
N GLU A 185 -9.80 -21.96 -8.78
CA GLU A 185 -9.26 -22.29 -10.11
C GLU A 185 -8.28 -21.22 -10.63
N ASN A 186 -8.30 -20.02 -10.05
CA ASN A 186 -7.38 -18.96 -10.46
C ASN A 186 -5.98 -19.16 -9.87
N GLN A 187 -5.12 -19.83 -10.64
CA GLN A 187 -3.72 -20.07 -10.26
C GLN A 187 -2.78 -18.90 -10.54
N ALA A 188 -3.24 -17.86 -11.27
CA ALA A 188 -2.41 -16.67 -11.54
C ALA A 188 -2.16 -15.85 -10.27
N ILE A 189 -3.15 -15.83 -9.37
CA ILE A 189 -3.02 -15.20 -8.06
C ILE A 189 -2.60 -16.27 -7.06
N VAL A 190 -1.38 -16.13 -6.53
CA VAL A 190 -0.77 -17.09 -5.62
C VAL A 190 -0.67 -16.48 -4.23
N TYR A 191 -1.23 -17.18 -3.26
CA TYR A 191 -1.11 -16.87 -1.85
C TYR A 191 -0.11 -17.83 -1.22
N ARG A 192 0.73 -17.29 -0.33
CA ARG A 192 1.72 -18.05 0.42
C ARG A 192 1.65 -17.64 1.88
N SER A 193 2.01 -18.56 2.77
CA SER A 193 2.19 -18.23 4.18
C SER A 193 3.40 -18.94 4.76
N ASN A 194 4.02 -18.28 5.73
CA ASN A 194 5.04 -18.88 6.57
C ASN A 194 4.85 -18.45 8.02
N PHE A 195 5.34 -19.27 8.94
CA PHE A 195 5.37 -18.93 10.36
C PHE A 195 6.82 -18.76 10.80
N MET A 196 7.17 -17.54 11.20
CA MET A 196 8.49 -17.22 11.76
C MET A 196 8.45 -17.38 13.28
N ILE A 197 9.32 -18.22 13.83
CA ILE A 197 9.41 -18.45 15.27
C ILE A 197 10.08 -17.26 15.94
N ALA A 198 9.51 -16.76 17.05
CA ALA A 198 10.13 -15.70 17.84
C ALA A 198 11.08 -16.29 18.89
N LEU A 199 12.34 -15.85 18.88
CA LEU A 199 13.33 -16.17 19.89
C LEU A 199 13.76 -14.88 20.59
N THR A 200 13.69 -14.86 21.92
CA THR A 200 14.13 -13.71 22.70
C THR A 200 15.66 -13.66 22.77
N SER A 201 16.21 -12.46 22.95
CA SER A 201 17.64 -12.27 23.20
C SER A 201 18.15 -13.10 24.38
N SER A 202 17.33 -13.26 25.43
CA SER A 202 17.65 -14.13 26.58
C SER A 202 17.76 -15.62 26.20
N SER A 203 16.90 -16.12 25.32
CA SER A 203 16.99 -17.51 24.81
C SER A 203 18.21 -17.70 23.92
N LEU A 204 18.53 -16.72 23.07
CA LEU A 204 19.71 -16.77 22.19
C LEU A 204 21.03 -16.72 22.98
N LYS A 205 21.09 -15.97 24.09
CA LYS A 205 22.26 -15.95 24.99
C LYS A 205 22.47 -17.30 25.68
N LYS A 206 21.39 -18.01 26.04
CA LYS A 206 21.46 -19.33 26.67
C LYS A 206 21.83 -20.44 25.67
N GLY A 207 21.33 -20.34 24.43
CA GLY A 207 21.59 -21.32 23.37
C GLY A 207 22.92 -21.15 22.61
N GLY A 208 23.62 -20.04 22.81
CA GLY A 208 24.85 -19.68 22.06
C GLY A 208 26.09 -20.55 22.32
N SER A 209 25.99 -21.59 23.16
CA SER A 209 27.09 -22.52 23.46
C SER A 209 26.93 -23.92 22.85
N GLY A 210 25.85 -24.18 22.09
CA GLY A 210 25.59 -25.48 21.47
C GLY A 210 25.81 -25.50 19.96
N GLU A 211 26.45 -26.55 19.46
CA GLU A 211 26.53 -26.86 18.02
C GLU A 211 25.13 -27.11 17.43
N GLY A 212 24.53 -26.10 16.81
CA GLY A 212 23.28 -26.23 16.06
C GLY A 212 23.08 -25.01 15.18
N GLY A 213 22.65 -25.16 13.92
CA GLY A 213 22.74 -24.16 12.82
C GLY A 213 22.04 -22.80 12.97
N ILE A 214 21.51 -22.44 14.15
CA ILE A 214 20.92 -21.12 14.43
C ILE A 214 21.97 -19.98 14.31
N PRO A 215 23.22 -20.11 14.81
CA PRO A 215 24.26 -19.09 14.65
C PRO A 215 24.61 -18.82 13.18
N ASP A 216 24.46 -19.79 12.29
CA ASP A 216 24.80 -19.63 10.87
C ASP A 216 23.75 -18.81 10.12
N ILE A 217 22.45 -19.02 10.41
CA ILE A 217 21.37 -18.19 9.85
C ILE A 217 21.46 -16.75 10.39
N LEU A 218 21.86 -16.57 11.65
CA LEU A 218 22.06 -15.26 12.25
C LEU A 218 23.21 -14.49 11.57
N LYS A 219 24.34 -15.15 11.32
CA LYS A 219 25.51 -14.55 10.66
C LYS A 219 25.29 -14.23 9.19
N THR A 220 24.43 -15.00 8.50
CA THR A 220 24.14 -14.81 7.07
C THR A 220 23.00 -13.80 6.82
N SER A 221 22.30 -13.39 7.87
CA SER A 221 21.17 -12.46 7.74
C SER A 221 21.60 -11.06 7.34
N LYS A 222 21.00 -10.56 6.25
CA LYS A 222 21.22 -9.22 5.70
C LYS A 222 20.52 -8.10 6.48
N PHE A 223 19.65 -8.46 7.44
CA PHE A 223 18.72 -7.54 8.09
C PHE A 223 19.25 -6.95 9.38
N PHE A 224 20.40 -7.39 9.87
CA PHE A 224 21.03 -6.80 11.04
C PHE A 224 21.77 -5.51 10.68
N LEU A 225 21.61 -4.52 11.56
CA LEU A 225 22.31 -3.24 11.49
C LEU A 225 23.77 -3.37 11.95
N HIS A 226 24.01 -4.25 12.92
CA HIS A 226 25.32 -4.50 13.53
C HIS A 226 25.66 -6.00 13.42
N ASP A 227 26.55 -6.36 12.49
CA ASP A 227 26.90 -7.75 12.15
C ASP A 227 28.32 -8.16 12.57
N GLN A 228 29.02 -7.28 13.30
CA GLN A 228 30.43 -7.44 13.66
C GLN A 228 30.72 -8.70 14.48
N ASN A 229 29.82 -9.07 15.39
CA ASN A 229 29.91 -10.31 16.18
C ASN A 229 28.54 -10.71 16.75
N TYR A 230 28.42 -11.98 17.16
CA TYR A 230 27.19 -12.57 17.70
C TYR A 230 26.64 -11.83 18.94
N SER A 231 27.52 -11.40 19.84
CA SER A 231 27.11 -10.67 21.06
C SER A 231 26.48 -9.32 20.71
N SER A 232 27.07 -8.58 19.77
CA SER A 232 26.56 -7.30 19.28
C SER A 232 25.23 -7.44 18.54
N LEU A 233 25.01 -8.55 17.82
CA LEU A 233 23.72 -8.85 17.20
C LEU A 233 22.61 -8.93 18.26
N ILE A 234 22.87 -9.67 19.33
CA ILE A 234 21.88 -9.97 20.37
C ILE A 234 21.65 -8.79 21.31
N GLU A 235 22.70 -8.04 21.67
CA GLU A 235 22.58 -6.92 22.62
C GLU A 235 21.77 -5.74 22.08
N ARG A 236 21.65 -5.62 20.75
CA ARG A 236 21.01 -4.49 20.08
C ARG A 236 19.57 -4.78 19.63
N CYS A 237 19.03 -5.94 19.96
CA CYS A 237 17.65 -6.34 19.69
C CYS A 237 17.01 -7.02 20.91
N ASP A 238 15.69 -6.96 21.04
CA ASP A 238 14.98 -7.70 22.10
C ASP A 238 14.77 -9.17 21.71
N GLY A 239 14.79 -9.49 20.42
CA GLY A 239 14.73 -10.85 19.88
C GLY A 239 14.88 -10.91 18.37
N VAL A 240 14.72 -12.12 17.84
CA VAL A 240 14.76 -12.40 16.40
C VAL A 240 13.55 -13.24 15.98
N LEU A 241 13.07 -13.02 14.77
CA LEU A 241 12.13 -13.86 14.05
C LEU A 241 12.90 -14.77 13.12
N LEU A 242 12.74 -16.07 13.27
CA LEU A 242 13.52 -17.07 12.56
C LEU A 242 12.61 -17.99 11.74
N LEU A 243 12.97 -18.14 10.48
CA LEU A 243 12.50 -19.20 9.59
C LEU A 243 13.71 -20.08 9.28
N VAL A 244 13.79 -21.25 9.92
CA VAL A 244 14.94 -22.16 9.80
C VAL A 244 14.93 -22.90 8.47
N ASP A 245 13.74 -23.30 8.04
CA ASP A 245 13.47 -24.06 6.84
C ASP A 245 12.06 -23.75 6.32
N ASN A 246 11.60 -24.50 5.34
CA ASN A 246 10.26 -24.36 4.77
C ASN A 246 9.19 -25.22 5.45
N GLN A 247 9.48 -25.93 6.54
CA GLN A 247 8.54 -26.86 7.17
C GLN A 247 7.29 -26.17 7.70
N LEU A 248 7.43 -24.94 8.20
CA LEU A 248 6.32 -24.11 8.65
C LEU A 248 5.93 -23.09 7.58
N SER A 249 5.74 -23.57 6.37
CA SER A 249 5.28 -22.76 5.25
C SER A 249 4.34 -23.52 4.33
N THR A 250 3.56 -22.79 3.54
CA THR A 250 2.65 -23.36 2.56
C THR A 250 2.27 -22.35 1.48
N SER A 251 1.76 -22.86 0.36
CA SER A 251 1.35 -22.09 -0.82
C SER A 251 0.03 -22.63 -1.38
N SER A 252 -0.78 -21.75 -1.96
CA SER A 252 -2.02 -22.14 -2.66
C SER A 252 -1.77 -22.98 -3.91
N LEU A 253 -0.52 -23.16 -4.34
CA LEU A 253 -0.13 -24.04 -5.45
C LEU A 253 0.23 -25.46 -4.99
N VAL A 254 0.52 -25.64 -3.71
CA VAL A 254 0.98 -26.91 -3.13
C VAL A 254 -0.22 -27.63 -2.52
N ALA A 255 -0.22 -28.97 -2.55
CA ALA A 255 -1.23 -29.79 -1.87
C ALA A 255 -1.29 -29.49 -0.35
N ASP A 256 -2.45 -29.76 0.27
CA ASP A 256 -2.85 -29.23 1.58
C ASP A 256 -1.89 -29.46 2.78
N ASP A 257 -0.87 -30.32 2.65
CA ASP A 257 0.11 -30.61 3.71
C ASP A 257 1.58 -30.48 3.29
N GLY A 258 1.87 -30.03 2.06
CA GLY A 258 3.22 -29.85 1.55
C GLY A 258 3.86 -28.50 1.92
N PRO A 259 5.18 -28.44 2.20
CA PRO A 259 5.87 -27.18 2.41
C PRO A 259 6.07 -26.42 1.08
N ASP A 260 6.15 -25.09 1.15
CA ASP A 260 6.49 -24.26 -0.02
C ASP A 260 8.00 -24.34 -0.29
N GLN A 261 8.38 -24.87 -1.45
CA GLN A 261 9.78 -25.11 -1.82
C GLN A 261 10.53 -23.82 -2.20
N ASP A 262 9.81 -22.74 -2.51
CA ASP A 262 10.41 -21.46 -2.90
C ASP A 262 10.94 -20.67 -1.68
N ILE A 263 10.55 -21.10 -0.47
CA ILE A 263 10.87 -20.37 0.76
C ILE A 263 12.24 -20.75 1.28
N GLN A 264 13.08 -19.73 1.41
CA GLN A 264 14.43 -19.85 1.94
C GLN A 264 14.50 -19.45 3.41
N PRO A 265 15.45 -20.01 4.17
CA PRO A 265 15.70 -19.60 5.55
C PRO A 265 15.98 -18.10 5.65
N ILE A 266 15.42 -17.46 6.68
CA ILE A 266 15.55 -16.03 6.88
C ILE A 266 15.44 -15.67 8.37
N CYS A 267 16.14 -14.62 8.76
CA CYS A 267 16.12 -14.13 10.13
C CYS A 267 15.97 -12.60 10.16
N PHE A 268 15.01 -12.11 10.95
CA PHE A 268 14.81 -10.69 11.17
C PHE A 268 14.98 -10.33 12.65
N PRO A 269 15.83 -9.35 13.00
CA PRO A 269 15.81 -8.77 14.33
C PRO A 269 14.52 -7.97 14.59
N TYR A 270 14.10 -7.89 15.85
CA TYR A 270 13.07 -6.96 16.30
C TYR A 270 13.40 -6.37 17.68
N SER A 271 12.91 -5.16 17.93
CA SER A 271 13.03 -4.41 19.17
C SER A 271 11.64 -4.02 19.66
N LEU A 272 11.27 -4.40 20.88
CA LEU A 272 9.95 -4.16 21.45
C LEU A 272 9.69 -2.66 21.64
N ARG A 273 8.48 -2.20 21.27
CA ARG A 273 8.05 -0.84 21.56
C ARG A 273 7.50 -0.77 22.98
N ARG A 274 8.28 -0.24 23.91
CA ARG A 274 7.82 -0.05 25.29
C ARG A 274 7.05 1.26 25.40
N PRO A 275 5.81 1.27 25.96
CA PRO A 275 5.04 2.48 26.14
C PRO A 275 5.83 3.55 26.90
N GLY A 276 5.85 4.78 26.38
CA GLY A 276 6.53 5.92 27.02
C GLY A 276 8.06 5.93 26.89
N VAL A 277 8.68 4.92 26.27
CA VAL A 277 10.13 4.87 26.05
C VAL A 277 10.40 5.18 24.58
N ARG A 278 11.15 6.26 24.31
CA ARG A 278 11.64 6.52 22.94
C ARG A 278 12.55 5.38 22.51
N ALA A 279 12.41 4.94 21.26
CA ALA A 279 13.33 3.98 20.67
C ALA A 279 14.77 4.50 20.85
N SER A 280 15.61 3.69 21.47
CA SER A 280 17.03 4.02 21.60
C SER A 280 17.64 4.06 20.20
N MET A 281 18.41 5.11 19.88
CA MET A 281 19.22 5.17 18.64
C MET A 281 20.19 4.00 18.52
N ALA A 282 20.47 3.34 19.64
CA ALA A 282 21.32 2.17 19.72
C ALA A 282 20.57 0.85 19.43
N ASN A 283 19.24 0.85 19.32
CA ASN A 283 18.47 -0.37 19.04
C ASN A 283 18.26 -0.55 17.54
N HIS A 284 18.11 -1.80 17.15
CA HIS A 284 17.79 -2.16 15.77
C HIS A 284 16.39 -1.63 15.36
N PRO A 285 16.26 -0.98 14.19
CA PRO A 285 14.98 -0.46 13.71
C PRO A 285 14.08 -1.59 13.18
N ASN A 286 12.81 -1.59 13.60
CA ASN A 286 11.85 -2.57 13.09
C ASN A 286 11.45 -2.27 11.65
N ILE A 287 11.70 -3.23 10.76
CA ILE A 287 11.24 -3.18 9.38
C ILE A 287 9.71 -3.41 9.37
N PRO A 288 8.93 -2.67 8.54
CA PRO A 288 7.50 -2.92 8.35
C PRO A 288 7.21 -4.38 7.98
N GLY A 289 6.14 -4.95 8.53
CA GLY A 289 5.76 -6.35 8.34
C GLY A 289 6.04 -7.18 9.60
N ALA A 290 6.68 -8.34 9.46
CA ALA A 290 6.86 -9.27 10.56
C ALA A 290 7.60 -8.69 11.79
N PRO A 291 8.73 -7.96 11.63
CA PRO A 291 9.45 -7.39 12.78
C PRO A 291 8.62 -6.36 13.53
N GLU A 292 7.95 -5.46 12.81
CA GLU A 292 7.07 -4.46 13.43
C GLU A 292 5.83 -5.12 14.08
N ALA A 293 5.29 -6.19 13.50
CA ALA A 293 4.19 -6.95 14.10
C ALA A 293 4.62 -7.63 15.42
N ALA A 294 5.81 -8.20 15.46
CA ALA A 294 6.40 -8.74 16.69
C ALA A 294 6.65 -7.66 17.75
N ALA A 295 7.16 -6.50 17.33
CA ALA A 295 7.52 -5.40 18.21
C ALA A 295 6.33 -4.66 18.83
N SER A 296 5.30 -4.41 18.03
CA SER A 296 4.06 -3.74 18.44
C SER A 296 3.08 -4.71 19.10
N GLY A 297 3.14 -5.99 18.73
CA GLY A 297 2.18 -6.99 19.15
C GLY A 297 0.83 -6.88 18.45
N SER A 298 0.74 -6.07 17.39
CA SER A 298 -0.44 -5.90 16.54
C SER A 298 -0.14 -6.39 15.12
N ALA A 299 -1.19 -6.72 14.35
CA ALA A 299 -1.00 -7.09 12.95
C ALA A 299 -0.44 -5.92 12.12
N GLN A 300 0.23 -6.23 11.02
CA GLN A 300 0.79 -5.25 10.10
C GLN A 300 0.36 -5.57 8.67
N TYR A 301 -0.32 -4.61 8.05
CA TYR A 301 -0.79 -4.70 6.68
C TYR A 301 0.09 -3.90 5.72
N LEU A 302 0.61 -4.56 4.70
CA LEU A 302 1.43 -3.99 3.65
C LEU A 302 0.74 -4.23 2.30
N GLY A 303 -0.17 -3.33 1.91
CA GLY A 303 -0.90 -3.44 0.64
C GLY A 303 -0.04 -3.30 -0.62
N GLN A 304 1.11 -2.65 -0.52
CA GLN A 304 2.12 -2.55 -1.58
C GLN A 304 3.51 -2.63 -0.94
N THR A 305 4.02 -3.85 -0.78
CA THR A 305 5.25 -4.12 -0.03
C THR A 305 6.40 -3.24 -0.51
N GLY A 306 6.67 -3.21 -1.82
CA GLY A 306 7.77 -2.43 -2.38
C GLY A 306 7.67 -0.93 -2.08
N ARG A 307 6.49 -0.34 -2.28
CA ARG A 307 6.25 1.10 -2.02
C ARG A 307 6.38 1.45 -0.55
N ILE A 308 5.81 0.63 0.34
CA ILE A 308 5.85 0.87 1.79
C ILE A 308 7.27 0.75 2.31
N ILE A 309 8.01 -0.28 1.88
CA ILE A 309 9.40 -0.47 2.28
C ILE A 309 10.29 0.65 1.74
N GLN A 310 10.09 1.07 0.49
CA GLN A 310 10.84 2.21 -0.07
C GLN A 310 10.58 3.50 0.73
N GLY A 311 9.31 3.83 0.99
CA GLY A 311 8.96 4.99 1.81
C GLY A 311 9.54 4.89 3.23
N TRP A 312 9.55 3.70 3.81
CA TRP A 312 10.21 3.45 5.10
C TRP A 312 11.72 3.70 5.01
N LEU A 313 12.43 3.18 4.00
CA LEU A 313 13.88 3.38 3.80
C LEU A 313 14.25 4.85 3.57
N GLU A 314 13.38 5.61 2.92
CA GLU A 314 13.53 7.06 2.73
C GLU A 314 13.29 7.83 4.03
N SER A 315 12.34 7.37 4.87
CA SER A 315 12.01 8.01 6.14
C SER A 315 12.87 7.58 7.33
N VAL A 316 13.49 6.40 7.25
CA VAL A 316 14.18 5.79 8.38
C VAL A 316 15.41 6.64 8.71
N ASP A 317 15.37 7.10 9.95
CA ASP A 317 15.99 8.28 10.49
C ASP A 317 17.46 8.48 10.07
N ASP A 318 17.72 9.54 9.29
CA ASP A 318 19.09 9.99 8.98
C ASP A 318 19.85 10.40 10.26
N THR A 319 19.16 10.55 11.40
CA THR A 319 19.81 10.84 12.69
C THR A 319 20.46 9.61 13.35
N ASN A 320 20.15 8.39 12.90
CA ASN A 320 20.89 7.21 13.36
C ASN A 320 22.13 6.99 12.46
N PRO A 321 23.35 7.30 12.93
CA PRO A 321 24.56 7.21 12.10
C PRO A 321 24.89 5.76 11.69
N HIS A 322 24.26 4.77 12.31
CA HIS A 322 24.47 3.36 11.99
C HIS A 322 23.62 2.88 10.81
N ILE A 323 22.58 3.61 10.40
CA ILE A 323 21.78 3.27 9.22
C ILE A 323 22.54 3.71 7.97
N THR A 324 23.39 2.81 7.49
CA THR A 324 24.20 3.06 6.30
C THR A 324 23.39 2.88 5.01
N ARG A 325 23.88 3.46 3.92
CA ARG A 325 23.35 3.20 2.57
C ARG A 325 23.37 1.72 2.23
N ASP A 326 24.44 1.01 2.59
CA ASP A 326 24.59 -0.43 2.39
C ASP A 326 23.49 -1.23 3.11
N TYR A 327 23.15 -0.86 4.35
CA TYR A 327 21.99 -1.44 5.04
C TYR A 327 20.67 -1.18 4.27
N LYS A 328 20.43 0.07 3.84
CA LYS A 328 19.23 0.42 3.07
C LYS A 328 19.16 -0.36 1.75
N ASP A 329 20.28 -0.50 1.05
CA ASP A 329 20.39 -1.23 -0.22
C ASP A 329 20.14 -2.74 -0.04
N ARG A 330 20.66 -3.35 1.04
CA ARG A 330 20.40 -4.76 1.37
C ARG A 330 18.92 -5.03 1.65
N VAL A 331 18.29 -4.19 2.47
CA VAL A 331 16.86 -4.33 2.81
C VAL A 331 16.00 -4.06 1.58
N GLY A 332 16.29 -2.99 0.83
CA GLY A 332 15.58 -2.63 -0.40
C GLY A 332 15.66 -3.74 -1.44
N SER A 333 16.86 -4.28 -1.71
CA SER A 333 17.06 -5.36 -2.68
C SER A 333 16.29 -6.63 -2.33
N TYR A 334 16.07 -6.91 -1.04
CA TYR A 334 15.29 -8.08 -0.64
C TYR A 334 13.78 -7.88 -0.87
N TYR A 335 13.21 -6.70 -0.60
CA TYR A 335 11.76 -6.48 -0.73
C TYR A 335 11.33 -6.04 -2.13
N LEU A 336 12.19 -5.33 -2.88
CA LEU A 336 11.85 -4.78 -4.19
C LEU A 336 11.95 -5.81 -5.33
N ASN A 337 12.71 -6.88 -5.14
CA ASN A 337 12.95 -7.90 -6.17
C ASN A 337 12.06 -9.16 -6.01
N ARG A 338 10.99 -9.08 -5.21
CA ARG A 338 10.11 -10.24 -4.92
C ARG A 338 8.75 -10.08 -5.57
N ASP A 339 8.57 -10.73 -6.71
CA ASP A 339 7.29 -10.80 -7.41
C ASP A 339 6.26 -11.63 -6.64
N GLU A 340 6.71 -12.55 -5.80
CA GLU A 340 5.86 -13.44 -5.00
C GLU A 340 5.17 -12.76 -3.80
N ALA A 341 5.66 -11.59 -3.37
CA ALA A 341 5.26 -10.95 -2.11
C ALA A 341 4.96 -9.45 -2.27
N GLN A 342 4.22 -9.10 -3.32
CA GLN A 342 3.85 -7.71 -3.64
C GLN A 342 2.91 -7.08 -2.59
N SER A 343 2.17 -7.90 -1.83
CA SER A 343 1.47 -7.46 -0.63
C SER A 343 1.56 -8.51 0.49
N LEU A 344 1.50 -8.06 1.74
CA LEU A 344 1.77 -8.87 2.93
C LEU A 344 0.90 -8.48 4.12
N LEU A 345 0.42 -9.46 4.87
CA LEU A 345 -0.19 -9.34 6.18
C LEU A 345 0.64 -10.15 7.18
N ALA A 346 1.17 -9.49 8.20
CA ALA A 346 1.90 -10.14 9.30
C ALA A 346 1.04 -10.12 10.56
N ILE A 347 0.79 -11.29 11.15
CA ILE A 347 -0.06 -11.47 12.33
C ILE A 347 0.79 -12.05 13.46
N PRO A 348 0.97 -11.32 14.58
CA PRO A 348 1.69 -11.86 15.73
C PRO A 348 0.86 -12.94 16.41
N ILE A 349 1.44 -14.12 16.62
CA ILE A 349 0.80 -15.25 17.30
C ILE A 349 1.30 -15.28 18.74
N LYS A 350 0.36 -15.07 19.67
CA LYS A 350 0.62 -15.03 21.11
C LYS A 350 -0.10 -16.18 21.82
N TYR A 351 0.48 -16.64 22.92
CA TYR A 351 -0.15 -17.57 23.85
C TYR A 351 0.23 -17.18 25.27
N ASP A 352 -0.77 -16.98 26.14
CA ASP A 352 -0.58 -16.47 27.51
C ASP A 352 0.33 -15.22 27.55
N ASP A 353 0.00 -14.22 26.71
CA ASP A 353 0.74 -12.97 26.49
C ASP A 353 2.20 -13.09 26.00
N ARG A 354 2.68 -14.32 25.76
CA ARG A 354 4.00 -14.57 25.18
C ARG A 354 3.92 -14.65 23.65
N LEU A 355 4.77 -13.90 22.96
CA LEU A 355 4.96 -14.01 21.52
C LEU A 355 5.61 -15.37 21.20
N LEU A 356 4.92 -16.20 20.41
CA LEU A 356 5.45 -17.46 19.88
C LEU A 356 6.12 -17.25 18.52
N GLY A 357 5.65 -16.29 17.75
CA GLY A 357 6.11 -16.01 16.40
C GLY A 357 5.16 -15.13 15.63
N VAL A 358 5.40 -15.00 14.33
CA VAL A 358 4.58 -14.20 13.41
C VAL A 358 4.17 -15.07 12.23
N LEU A 359 2.87 -15.13 11.98
CA LEU A 359 2.29 -15.71 10.78
C LEU A 359 2.28 -14.65 9.68
N ASN A 360 3.02 -14.90 8.60
CA ASN A 360 3.00 -14.06 7.42
C ASN A 360 2.10 -14.67 6.37
N ILE A 361 1.25 -13.85 5.76
CA ILE A 361 0.43 -14.18 4.60
C ILE A 361 0.79 -13.18 3.52
N TYR A 362 1.16 -13.64 2.32
CA TYR A 362 1.54 -12.75 1.23
C TYR A 362 1.00 -13.25 -0.11
N ARG A 363 0.88 -12.30 -1.03
CA ARG A 363 0.29 -12.49 -2.35
C ARG A 363 1.22 -11.90 -3.41
N ASN A 364 1.29 -12.55 -4.57
CA ASN A 364 2.05 -12.11 -5.75
C ASN A 364 1.39 -10.93 -6.51
N ASP A 365 0.52 -10.19 -5.86
CA ASP A 365 -0.19 -9.03 -6.41
C ASP A 365 -0.40 -8.03 -5.27
N SER A 366 -0.61 -6.79 -5.64
CA SER A 366 -0.93 -5.70 -4.73
C SER A 366 -2.28 -5.90 -4.04
N ARG A 367 -2.43 -5.30 -2.86
CA ARG A 367 -3.69 -5.14 -2.13
C ARG A 367 -4.35 -6.46 -1.72
N ILE A 368 -3.60 -7.38 -1.09
CA ILE A 368 -4.19 -8.48 -0.30
C ILE A 368 -5.25 -7.90 0.66
N LEU A 369 -6.44 -8.50 0.77
CA LEU A 369 -7.53 -7.98 1.63
C LEU A 369 -8.00 -6.55 1.29
N PHE A 370 -7.60 -6.02 0.13
CA PHE A 370 -7.92 -4.69 -0.41
C PHE A 370 -7.29 -3.51 0.35
N ASN A 371 -7.57 -3.36 1.65
CA ASN A 371 -7.13 -2.23 2.47
C ASN A 371 -6.95 -2.60 3.96
N GLU A 372 -6.40 -1.67 4.73
CA GLU A 372 -6.07 -1.85 6.14
C GLU A 372 -7.31 -2.20 6.99
N ASN A 373 -8.41 -1.45 6.85
CA ASN A 373 -9.66 -1.72 7.59
C ASN A 373 -10.21 -3.13 7.35
N ARG A 374 -10.20 -3.60 6.11
CA ARG A 374 -10.64 -4.97 5.78
C ARG A 374 -9.64 -6.01 6.28
N SER A 375 -8.35 -5.69 6.28
CA SER A 375 -7.33 -6.55 6.87
C SER A 375 -7.52 -6.70 8.38
N ASP A 376 -7.88 -5.64 9.09
CA ASP A 376 -8.15 -5.67 10.53
C ASP A 376 -9.37 -6.56 10.83
N GLN A 377 -10.46 -6.40 10.09
CA GLN A 377 -11.65 -7.25 10.24
C GLN A 377 -11.32 -8.72 9.99
N PHE A 378 -10.51 -9.01 8.97
CA PHE A 378 -10.05 -10.36 8.67
C PHE A 378 -9.18 -10.92 9.80
N VAL A 379 -8.25 -10.13 10.35
CA VAL A 379 -7.42 -10.52 11.50
C VAL A 379 -8.28 -10.84 12.72
N THR A 380 -9.26 -9.99 13.06
CA THR A 380 -10.19 -10.23 14.17
C THR A 380 -10.95 -11.55 13.98
N LEU A 381 -11.40 -11.84 12.76
CA LEU A 381 -12.05 -13.11 12.45
C LEU A 381 -11.09 -14.30 12.55
N LEU A 382 -9.80 -14.12 12.23
CA LEU A 382 -8.82 -15.20 12.33
C LEU A 382 -8.38 -15.54 13.76
N GLU A 383 -8.62 -14.68 14.75
CA GLU A 383 -8.17 -14.88 16.14
C GLU A 383 -8.45 -16.29 16.69
N PRO A 384 -9.64 -16.90 16.53
CA PRO A 384 -9.90 -18.24 17.04
C PRO A 384 -9.04 -19.32 16.38
N ILE A 385 -8.73 -19.18 15.09
CA ILE A 385 -7.89 -20.11 14.33
C ILE A 385 -6.42 -19.92 14.74
N CYS A 386 -5.96 -18.67 14.80
CA CYS A 386 -4.64 -18.29 15.29
C CYS A 386 -4.39 -18.82 16.71
N TYR A 387 -5.39 -18.79 17.58
CA TYR A 387 -5.31 -19.34 18.93
C TYR A 387 -5.15 -20.86 18.95
N GLN A 388 -5.81 -21.61 18.05
CA GLN A 388 -5.56 -23.05 17.94
C GLN A 388 -4.18 -23.35 17.39
N LEU A 389 -3.69 -22.56 16.43
CA LEU A 389 -2.32 -22.66 15.91
C LEU A 389 -1.30 -22.43 17.02
N ALA A 390 -1.48 -21.38 17.83
CA ALA A 390 -0.66 -21.09 19.01
C ALA A 390 -0.61 -22.27 19.99
N LYS A 391 -1.75 -22.91 20.23
CA LYS A 391 -1.85 -24.12 21.08
C LYS A 391 -1.18 -25.34 20.49
N MET A 392 -1.03 -25.45 19.17
CA MET A 392 -0.27 -26.54 18.57
C MET A 392 1.24 -26.28 18.62
N LEU A 393 1.66 -25.03 18.41
CA LEU A 393 3.04 -24.61 18.58
C LEU A 393 3.58 -24.94 19.97
N THR A 394 2.80 -24.68 21.02
CA THR A 394 3.21 -25.00 22.40
C THR A 394 3.36 -26.51 22.64
N LEU A 395 2.62 -27.36 21.93
CA LEU A 395 2.79 -28.82 22.02
C LEU A 395 4.15 -29.25 21.46
N ILE A 396 4.57 -28.69 20.33
CA ILE A 396 5.89 -28.99 19.73
C ILE A 396 7.02 -28.57 20.68
N VAL A 397 6.96 -27.36 21.22
CA VAL A 397 7.97 -26.86 22.17
C VAL A 397 8.05 -27.75 23.42
N SER A 398 6.90 -28.18 23.94
CA SER A 398 6.87 -29.08 25.12
C SER A 398 7.46 -30.47 24.83
N GLU A 399 7.27 -30.99 23.62
CA GLU A 399 7.85 -32.28 23.20
C GLU A 399 9.37 -32.18 23.06
N SER A 400 9.88 -31.10 22.49
CA SER A 400 11.33 -30.88 22.35
C SER A 400 12.04 -30.77 23.70
N SER A 401 11.46 -30.06 24.67
CA SER A 401 12.06 -29.92 26.01
C SER A 401 12.04 -31.24 26.81
N GLY A 402 10.99 -32.04 26.69
CA GLY A 402 10.91 -33.35 27.36
C GLY A 402 11.89 -34.41 26.81
N LYS A 403 12.39 -34.23 25.58
CA LYS A 403 13.41 -35.11 24.97
C LYS A 403 14.84 -34.74 25.40
N GLU A 404 15.10 -33.48 25.75
CA GLU A 404 16.40 -33.04 26.26
C GLU A 404 16.62 -33.46 27.72
N GLU A 405 15.58 -33.52 28.55
CA GLU A 405 15.70 -33.97 29.96
C GLU A 405 15.81 -35.50 30.12
N ALA A 406 15.52 -36.26 29.06
CA ALA A 406 15.56 -37.74 29.07
C ALA A 406 16.86 -38.32 28.49
N LYS A 407 17.80 -37.47 28.06
CA LYS A 407 19.19 -37.82 27.70
C LYS A 407 20.12 -37.38 28.82
#